data_AF-A0A9D7QHZ1-F1
#
_entry.id   AF-A0A9D7QHZ1-F1
#
_cell.length_a   1.000
_cell.length_b   1.000
_cell.length_c   1.000
_cell.angle_alpha   90.00
_cell.angle_beta   90.00
_cell.angle_gamma   90.00
#
_symmetry.space_group_name_H-M   'P 1'
#
loop_
_entity.id
_entity.type
_entity.pdbx_description
1 polymer ?
#
loop_
_entity_poly.entity_id
_entity_poly.type
_entity_poly.pdbx_seq_one_letter_code
_entity_poly.pdbx_strand_id
1 'polypeptide(L)'
;MNATAPVSFPHLSTRKPMNVTALLAMIVLGLGATFPGYALDLVAFTGITGPLTSALTQIAALGPGIKALVGFVGFVVALISLSALRNFGPVLFYIGLAIFAAVGLVIAGAIMGAVI
;
A
#
# COMPACT_ATOMS: atom_id res chain seq x y z
N MET A 1 -65.34 16.70 20.95
CA MET A 1 -64.15 17.52 20.69
C MET A 1 -62.92 16.70 21.08
N ASN A 2 -62.21 16.08 20.12
CA ASN A 2 -61.01 15.29 20.41
C ASN A 2 -59.84 15.85 19.59
N ALA A 3 -58.82 16.35 20.28
CA ALA A 3 -57.65 17.00 19.70
C ALA A 3 -56.72 15.98 19.03
N THR A 4 -56.39 16.20 17.75
CA THR A 4 -55.35 15.47 17.03
C THR A 4 -54.00 16.16 17.24
N ALA A 5 -53.13 15.60 18.09
CA ALA A 5 -51.74 16.04 18.17
C ALA A 5 -50.95 15.50 16.97
N PRO A 6 -50.12 16.30 16.28
CA PRO A 6 -49.27 15.80 15.22
C PRO A 6 -48.07 15.06 15.82
N VAL A 7 -47.86 13.82 15.40
CA VAL A 7 -46.67 13.03 15.73
C VAL A 7 -45.51 13.56 14.89
N SER A 8 -44.50 14.12 15.56
CA SER A 8 -43.30 14.66 14.91
C SER A 8 -42.29 13.53 14.68
N PHE A 9 -41.94 13.23 13.43
CA PHE A 9 -40.91 12.25 13.10
C PHE A 9 -39.51 12.89 13.27
N PRO A 10 -38.56 12.24 13.95
CA PRO A 10 -37.18 12.71 13.96
C PRO A 10 -36.59 12.59 12.56
N HIS A 11 -36.31 13.73 11.94
CA HIS A 11 -35.54 13.84 10.72
C HIS A 11 -34.13 13.28 10.98
N LEU A 12 -33.89 12.03 10.56
CA LEU A 12 -32.56 11.41 10.57
C LEU A 12 -31.66 12.19 9.61
N SER A 13 -30.91 13.11 10.19
CA SER A 13 -29.94 13.96 9.50
C SER A 13 -28.95 13.10 8.72
N THR A 14 -28.97 13.24 7.39
CA THR A 14 -28.05 12.67 6.40
C THR A 14 -26.62 13.24 6.56
N ARG A 15 -26.01 13.11 7.75
CA ARG A 15 -24.64 13.58 8.04
C ARG A 15 -23.57 12.50 7.86
N LYS A 16 -23.89 11.37 7.22
CA LYS A 16 -22.95 10.25 7.07
C LYS A 16 -22.00 10.34 5.85
N PRO A 17 -22.38 10.84 4.65
CA PRO A 17 -21.44 10.79 3.53
C PRO A 17 -20.29 11.80 3.71
N MET A 18 -20.56 12.96 4.31
CA MET A 18 -19.57 14.03 4.47
C MET A 18 -18.44 13.66 5.43
N ASN A 19 -18.75 12.90 6.48
CA ASN A 19 -17.74 12.41 7.43
C ASN A 19 -16.89 11.32 6.79
N VAL A 20 -17.47 10.44 5.96
CA VAL A 20 -16.73 9.39 5.25
C VAL A 20 -15.81 9.99 4.19
N THR A 21 -16.30 10.97 3.42
CA THR A 21 -15.45 11.67 2.44
C THR A 21 -14.35 12.48 3.11
N ALA A 22 -14.63 13.09 4.26
CA ALA A 22 -13.61 13.80 5.03
C ALA A 22 -12.55 12.85 5.61
N LEU A 23 -12.96 11.68 6.11
CA LEU A 23 -12.04 10.64 6.57
C LEU A 23 -11.17 10.11 5.43
N LEU A 24 -11.76 9.86 4.27
CA LEU A 24 -11.04 9.38 3.09
C LEU A 24 -10.08 10.45 2.56
N ALA A 25 -10.48 11.72 2.56
CA ALA A 25 -9.61 12.84 2.23
C ALA A 25 -8.44 12.99 3.21
N MET A 26 -8.69 12.83 4.51
CA MET A 26 -7.63 12.85 5.54
C MET A 26 -6.67 11.66 5.41
N ILE A 27 -7.16 10.48 5.02
CA ILE A 27 -6.32 9.32 4.73
C ILE A 27 -5.46 9.59 3.50
N VAL A 28 -6.04 10.13 2.42
CA VAL A 28 -5.29 10.47 1.20
C VAL A 28 -4.26 11.58 1.44
N LEU A 29 -4.61 12.62 2.20
CA LEU A 29 -3.70 13.69 2.61
C LEU A 29 -2.61 13.17 3.55
N GLY A 30 -2.95 12.30 4.49
CA GLY A 30 -2.00 11.63 5.38
C GLY A 30 -1.03 10.75 4.60
N LEU A 31 -1.55 9.91 3.70
CA LEU A 31 -0.72 9.09 2.81
C LEU A 31 0.16 9.95 1.91
N GLY A 32 -0.40 10.96 1.24
CA GLY A 32 0.30 11.92 0.38
C GLY A 32 1.38 12.72 1.09
N ALA A 33 1.16 13.09 2.35
CA ALA A 33 2.16 13.76 3.20
C ALA A 33 3.24 12.78 3.70
N THR A 34 2.88 11.50 3.92
CA THR A 34 3.83 10.41 4.19
C THR A 34 4.40 9.76 2.91
N PHE A 35 4.21 10.38 1.74
CA PHE A 35 5.08 10.19 0.58
C PHE A 35 6.20 11.25 0.58
N PRO A 36 7.05 11.41 1.63
CA PRO A 36 8.37 11.93 1.33
C PRO A 36 9.02 10.81 0.51
N GLY A 37 9.23 11.11 -0.77
CA GLY A 37 10.23 10.45 -1.60
C GLY A 37 11.61 10.68 -1.00
N TYR A 38 11.84 10.21 0.22
CA TYR A 38 13.15 9.70 0.58
C TYR A 38 13.33 8.51 -0.34
N ALA A 39 13.91 8.78 -1.51
CA ALA A 39 14.69 7.78 -2.19
C ALA A 39 15.52 7.15 -1.08
N LEU A 40 15.23 5.88 -0.76
CA LEU A 40 16.21 5.02 -0.14
C LEU A 40 17.48 5.29 -0.92
N ASP A 41 18.47 5.92 -0.29
CA ASP A 41 19.70 6.23 -0.97
C ASP A 41 20.43 4.90 -1.18
N LEU A 42 20.05 4.23 -2.26
CA LEU A 42 20.64 3.00 -2.76
C LEU A 42 22.00 3.29 -3.43
N VAL A 43 22.45 4.55 -3.44
CA VAL A 43 23.68 5.01 -4.07
C VAL A 43 24.70 5.42 -3.02
N ALA A 44 24.31 6.15 -1.98
CA ALA A 44 25.12 6.37 -0.80
C ALA A 44 24.71 5.39 0.30
N PHE A 45 25.22 4.17 0.21
CA PHE A 45 25.48 3.33 1.38
C PHE A 45 26.51 4.00 2.32
N THR A 46 26.27 5.25 2.74
CA THR A 46 27.11 6.02 3.64
C THR A 46 26.97 5.44 5.05
N GLY A 47 27.59 4.27 5.25
CA GLY A 47 27.56 3.51 6.49
C GLY A 47 27.68 2.00 6.34
N ILE A 48 27.39 1.44 5.15
CA ILE A 48 27.68 0.02 4.86
C ILE A 48 28.98 -0.01 4.06
N THR A 49 30.09 -0.36 4.68
CA THR A 49 31.32 -0.66 3.96
C THR A 49 31.47 -2.18 3.88
N GLY A 50 31.66 -2.74 2.68
CA GLY A 50 31.89 -4.18 2.52
C GLY A 50 31.29 -4.80 1.25
N PRO A 51 31.25 -6.14 1.14
CA PRO A 51 30.80 -6.85 -0.06
C PRO A 51 29.35 -6.54 -0.46
N LEU A 52 28.51 -6.19 0.52
CA LEU A 52 27.09 -5.92 0.35
C LEU A 52 26.85 -4.68 -0.54
N THR A 53 27.63 -3.61 -0.36
CA THR A 53 27.46 -2.40 -1.19
C THR A 53 27.92 -2.60 -2.61
N SER A 54 29.03 -3.33 -2.80
CA SER A 54 29.47 -3.69 -4.16
C SER A 54 28.40 -4.51 -4.89
N ALA A 55 27.74 -5.45 -4.20
CA ALA A 55 26.65 -6.23 -4.77
C ALA A 55 25.42 -5.35 -5.11
N LEU A 56 25.03 -4.43 -4.23
CA LEU A 56 23.88 -3.55 -4.48
C LEU A 56 24.17 -2.50 -5.57
N THR A 57 25.38 -1.95 -5.64
CA THR A 57 25.80 -1.05 -6.73
C THR A 57 25.84 -1.78 -8.07
N GLN A 58 26.28 -3.05 -8.09
CA GLN A 58 26.22 -3.87 -9.30
C GLN A 58 24.78 -4.15 -9.73
N ILE A 59 23.89 -4.48 -8.78
CA ILE A 59 22.45 -4.62 -9.07
C ILE A 59 21.85 -3.28 -9.53
N ALA A 60 22.34 -2.16 -9.00
CA ALA A 60 21.89 -0.83 -9.40
C ALA A 60 22.30 -0.46 -10.84
N ALA A 61 23.45 -0.95 -11.30
CA ALA A 61 23.98 -0.74 -12.66
C ALA A 61 23.33 -1.65 -13.72
N LEU A 62 22.55 -2.65 -13.33
CA LEU A 62 21.79 -3.49 -14.26
C LEU A 62 20.75 -2.63 -15.00
N GLY A 63 20.61 -2.87 -16.30
CA GLY A 63 19.67 -2.13 -17.15
C GLY A 63 18.21 -2.23 -16.65
N PRO A 64 17.33 -1.30 -17.07
CA PRO A 64 15.95 -1.21 -16.57
C PRO A 64 15.17 -2.54 -16.64
N GLY A 65 15.37 -3.32 -17.71
CA GLY A 65 14.70 -4.61 -17.88
C GLY A 65 15.06 -5.66 -16.82
N ILE A 66 16.29 -5.64 -16.29
CA ILE A 66 16.72 -6.63 -15.29
C ILE A 66 16.18 -6.26 -13.91
N LYS A 67 16.11 -4.96 -13.60
CA LYS A 67 15.42 -4.47 -12.39
C LYS A 67 13.93 -4.83 -12.41
N ALA A 68 13.30 -4.71 -13.56
CA ALA A 68 11.91 -5.14 -13.75
C ALA A 68 11.75 -6.66 -13.52
N LEU A 69 12.68 -7.47 -14.02
CA LEU A 69 12.67 -8.92 -13.84
C LEU A 69 12.85 -9.30 -12.37
N VAL A 70 13.80 -8.69 -11.66
CA VAL A 70 14.00 -8.93 -10.23
C VAL A 70 12.77 -8.51 -9.42
N GLY A 71 12.16 -7.36 -9.76
CA GLY A 71 10.90 -6.91 -9.15
C GLY A 71 9.74 -7.88 -9.40
N PHE A 72 9.60 -8.38 -10.63
CA PHE A 72 8.60 -9.38 -10.98
C PHE A 72 8.81 -10.70 -10.22
N VAL A 73 10.02 -11.23 -10.17
CA VAL A 73 10.32 -12.47 -9.43
C VAL A 73 10.04 -12.28 -7.94
N GLY A 74 10.46 -11.17 -7.34
CA GLY A 74 10.15 -10.85 -5.95
C GLY A 74 8.64 -10.76 -5.68
N PHE A 75 7.88 -10.19 -6.62
CA PHE A 75 6.42 -10.13 -6.55
C PHE A 75 5.77 -11.51 -6.61
N VAL A 76 6.22 -12.39 -7.52
CA VAL A 76 5.74 -13.77 -7.60
C VAL A 76 6.05 -14.55 -6.32
N VAL A 77 7.26 -14.41 -5.78
CA VAL A 77 7.65 -15.04 -4.51
C VAL A 77 6.76 -14.58 -3.35
N ALA A 78 6.40 -13.29 -3.33
CA ALA A 78 5.47 -12.75 -2.33
C ALA A 78 4.06 -13.36 -2.46
N LEU A 79 3.54 -13.55 -3.68
CA LEU A 79 2.25 -14.22 -3.91
C LEU A 79 2.25 -15.68 -3.45
N ILE A 80 3.34 -16.40 -3.69
CA ILE A 80 3.49 -17.79 -3.22
C ILE A 80 3.50 -17.82 -1.69
N SER A 81 4.27 -16.93 -1.05
CA SER A 81 4.29 -16.80 0.41
C SER A 81 2.91 -16.43 0.98
N LEU A 82 2.17 -15.57 0.31
CA LEU A 82 0.80 -15.22 0.68
C LEU A 82 -0.15 -16.42 0.57
N SER A 83 0.02 -17.26 -0.44
CA SER A 83 -0.76 -18.49 -0.59
C SER A 83 -0.47 -19.48 0.54
N ALA A 84 0.76 -19.50 1.08
CA ALA A 84 1.11 -20.33 2.23
C ALA A 84 0.44 -19.86 3.54
N LEU A 85 0.18 -18.55 3.68
CA LEU A 85 -0.54 -17.99 4.83
C LEU A 85 -1.98 -18.52 4.97
N ARG A 86 -2.59 -19.03 3.89
CA ARG A 86 -3.89 -19.70 3.98
C ARG A 86 -3.87 -20.92 4.90
N ASN A 87 -2.71 -21.54 5.09
CA ASN A 87 -2.53 -22.71 5.93
C ASN A 87 -2.28 -22.38 7.42
N PHE A 88 -1.99 -21.11 7.74
CA PHE A 88 -1.79 -20.62 9.11
C PHE A 88 -3.08 -20.05 9.74
N GLY A 89 -4.20 -20.11 9.02
CA GLY A 89 -5.52 -19.73 9.49
C GLY A 89 -6.10 -18.49 8.80
N PRO A 90 -7.43 -18.25 8.91
CA PRO A 90 -8.13 -17.23 8.13
C PRO A 90 -7.62 -15.81 8.40
N VAL A 91 -7.30 -15.51 9.66
CA VAL A 91 -6.90 -14.15 10.09
C VAL A 91 -5.59 -13.71 9.45
N LEU A 92 -4.57 -14.57 9.48
CA LEU A 92 -3.25 -14.29 8.89
C LEU A 92 -3.34 -14.15 7.37
N PHE A 93 -4.20 -14.94 6.72
CA PHE A 93 -4.45 -14.81 5.29
C PHE A 93 -5.12 -13.48 4.94
N TYR A 94 -6.18 -13.08 5.65
CA TYR A 94 -6.88 -11.82 5.36
C TYR A 94 -6.01 -10.59 5.63
N ILE A 95 -5.25 -10.59 6.73
CA ILE A 95 -4.32 -9.51 7.03
C ILE A 95 -3.19 -9.47 6.00
N GLY A 96 -2.60 -10.62 5.68
CA GLY A 96 -1.56 -10.71 4.65
C GLY A 96 -2.05 -10.21 3.29
N LEU A 97 -3.26 -10.59 2.89
CA LEU A 97 -3.86 -10.17 1.62
C LEU A 97 -4.19 -8.67 1.61
N ALA A 98 -4.68 -8.13 2.72
CA ALA A 98 -4.94 -6.69 2.85
C ALA A 98 -3.66 -5.86 2.74
N ILE A 99 -2.58 -6.26 3.42
CA ILE A 99 -1.29 -5.56 3.36
C ILE A 99 -0.67 -5.69 1.96
N PHE A 100 -0.71 -6.88 1.38
CA PHE A 100 -0.18 -7.12 0.05
C PHE A 100 -0.92 -6.31 -1.03
N ALA A 101 -2.25 -6.24 -0.95
CA ALA A 101 -3.04 -5.44 -1.88
C ALA A 101 -2.78 -3.93 -1.73
N ALA A 102 -2.63 -3.45 -0.49
CA ALA A 102 -2.38 -2.03 -0.22
C ALA A 102 -0.97 -1.57 -0.62
N VAL A 103 0.06 -2.38 -0.35
CA VAL A 103 1.47 -1.98 -0.52
C VAL A 103 2.13 -2.72 -1.69
N GLY A 104 2.04 -4.04 -1.71
CA GLY A 104 2.70 -4.89 -2.71
C GLY A 104 2.24 -4.59 -4.14
N LEU A 105 0.94 -4.42 -4.34
CA LEU A 105 0.38 -4.10 -5.66
C LEU A 105 0.73 -2.68 -6.13
N VAL A 106 0.78 -1.71 -5.20
CA VAL A 106 1.18 -0.32 -5.48
C VAL A 106 2.65 -0.25 -5.90
N ILE A 107 3.54 -0.96 -5.19
CA ILE A 107 4.97 -1.02 -5.52
C ILE A 107 5.17 -1.71 -6.87
N ALA A 108 4.48 -2.82 -7.14
CA ALA A 108 4.56 -3.51 -8.42
C ALA A 108 4.11 -2.61 -9.59
N GLY A 109 3.01 -1.87 -9.39
CA GLY A 109 2.53 -0.87 -10.37
C GLY A 109 3.55 0.25 -10.61
N ALA A 110 4.19 0.76 -9.56
CA ALA A 110 5.23 1.78 -9.68
C ALA A 110 6.47 1.28 -10.42
N ILE A 111 6.90 0.04 -10.16
CA ILE A 111 8.05 -0.56 -10.87
C ILE A 111 7.72 -0.77 -12.34
N MET A 112 6.52 -1.24 -12.69
CA MET A 112 6.10 -1.38 -14.09
C MET A 112 5.96 -0.03 -14.80
N GLY A 113 5.45 0.99 -14.10
CA GLY A 113 5.33 2.36 -14.64
C GLY A 113 6.68 3.04 -14.89
N ALA A 114 7.71 2.73 -14.08
CA ALA A 114 9.05 3.30 -14.20
C ALA A 114 9.93 2.64 -15.28
N VAL A 115 9.47 1.56 -15.92
CA VAL A 115 10.21 0.82 -16.97
C VAL A 115 9.80 1.25 -18.39
N ILE A 116 8.80 2.15 -18.50
CA ILE A 116 8.36 2.80 -19.75
C ILE A 116 9.09 4.14 -19.89
#